data_AF-A0A4R0R329-F1
#
_entry.id   AF-A0A4R0R329-F1
#
_cell.length_a   1.000
_cell.length_b   1.000
_cell.length_c   1.000
_cell.angle_alpha   90.00
_cell.angle_beta   90.00
_cell.angle_gamma   90.00
#
_symmetry.space_group_name_H-M   'P 1'
#
loop_
_entity.id
_entity.type
_entity.pdbx_description
1 polymer ?
#
loop_
_entity_poly.entity_id
_entity_poly.type
_entity_poly.pdbx_seq_one_letter_code
_entity_poly.pdbx_strand_id
1 'polypeptide(L)'
;MLRLGTKYQIECLRDDAVRRLGACFPSQLDTFTTLYTSELFKKGLVLRYPHDVIVLKQNHVVAVVELAQTFDLHHLLPSALYMCAQLSIDMKLNGYRDRDGRNWVLSKSTLKRCLAGEAKLRLETREQEKFVMLGESSPDCPRSSSCERRLASTRRHRLRAMQETPNALSGSKWIEDIGLCEMCCTYFVQKHVGHQLKVWKNLAKYFELGDMEWPVSSQDGGAA
;
A
#
# COMPACT_ATOMS: atom_id res chain seq x y z
N MET A 1 -21.69 9.71 4.26
CA MET A 1 -21.75 10.70 3.16
C MET A 1 -22.07 10.02 1.84
N LEU A 2 -21.17 9.22 1.26
CA LEU A 2 -21.39 8.55 -0.04
C LEU A 2 -22.76 7.87 -0.17
N ARG A 3 -23.13 6.98 0.76
CA ARG A 3 -24.44 6.30 0.74
C ARG A 3 -25.64 7.25 0.82
N LEU A 4 -25.54 8.32 1.60
CA LEU A 4 -26.62 9.30 1.75
C LEU A 4 -26.73 10.16 0.49
N GLY A 5 -25.59 10.59 -0.05
CA GLY A 5 -25.53 11.39 -1.28
C GLY A 5 -26.16 10.63 -2.43
N THR A 6 -25.83 9.34 -2.58
CA THR A 6 -26.45 8.50 -3.60
C THR A 6 -27.93 8.21 -3.32
N LYS A 7 -28.31 7.88 -2.08
CA LYS A 7 -29.71 7.55 -1.74
C LYS A 7 -30.67 8.72 -1.94
N TYR A 8 -30.23 9.93 -1.58
CA TYR A 8 -31.04 11.15 -1.64
C TYR A 8 -30.71 12.03 -2.85
N GLN A 9 -29.89 11.55 -3.79
CA GLN A 9 -29.46 12.28 -4.99
C GLN A 9 -28.87 13.67 -4.69
N ILE A 10 -28.09 13.76 -3.61
CA ILE A 10 -27.37 14.97 -3.22
C ILE A 10 -25.97 14.88 -3.81
N GLU A 11 -25.80 15.38 -5.03
CA GLU A 11 -24.57 15.27 -5.83
C GLU A 11 -23.34 15.83 -5.10
N CYS A 12 -23.44 17.04 -4.53
CA CYS A 12 -22.34 17.65 -3.81
C CYS A 12 -21.81 16.78 -2.64
N LEU A 13 -22.69 16.05 -1.95
CA LEU A 13 -22.32 15.16 -0.85
C LEU A 13 -21.67 13.87 -1.37
N ARG A 14 -22.11 13.38 -2.53
CA ARG A 14 -21.50 12.24 -3.21
C ARG A 14 -20.10 12.61 -3.69
N ASP A 15 -19.96 13.71 -4.39
CA ASP A 15 -18.70 14.15 -4.99
C ASP A 15 -17.67 14.49 -3.93
N ASP A 16 -18.07 15.17 -2.84
CA ASP A 16 -17.17 15.42 -1.71
C ASP A 16 -16.70 14.11 -1.06
N ALA A 17 -17.58 13.11 -0.94
CA ALA A 17 -17.19 11.81 -0.41
C ALA A 17 -16.22 11.06 -1.35
N VAL A 18 -16.45 11.09 -2.66
CA VAL A 18 -15.58 10.47 -3.67
C VAL A 18 -14.21 11.16 -3.67
N ARG A 19 -14.18 12.49 -3.73
CA ARG A 19 -12.95 13.30 -3.70
C ARG A 19 -12.08 12.95 -2.48
N ARG A 20 -12.70 12.87 -1.29
CA ARG A 20 -11.99 12.52 -0.05
C ARG A 20 -11.46 11.08 -0.07
N LEU A 21 -12.22 10.13 -0.62
CA LEU A 21 -11.73 8.77 -0.79
C LEU A 21 -10.59 8.70 -1.80
N GLY A 22 -10.67 9.42 -2.91
CA GLY A 22 -9.59 9.54 -3.91
C GLY A 22 -8.31 10.10 -3.32
N ALA A 23 -8.41 11.09 -2.43
CA ALA A 23 -7.25 11.61 -1.69
C ALA A 23 -6.62 10.56 -0.76
N CYS A 24 -7.42 9.63 -0.20
CA CYS A 24 -6.94 8.57 0.68
C CYS A 24 -6.37 7.36 -0.08
N PHE A 25 -6.84 7.14 -1.31
CA PHE A 25 -6.48 6.02 -2.18
C PHE A 25 -6.09 6.56 -3.57
N PRO A 26 -5.03 7.38 -3.65
CA PRO A 26 -4.58 7.97 -4.90
C PRO A 26 -4.08 6.92 -5.89
N SER A 27 -4.15 7.25 -7.18
CA SER A 27 -3.58 6.42 -8.26
C SER A 27 -2.06 6.53 -8.38
N GLN A 28 -1.46 7.59 -7.82
CA GLN A 28 -0.02 7.85 -7.89
C GLN A 28 0.69 7.38 -6.61
N LEU A 29 1.83 6.70 -6.78
CA LEU A 29 2.59 6.12 -5.67
C LEU A 29 3.19 7.19 -4.76
N ASP A 30 3.64 8.31 -5.32
CA ASP A 30 4.25 9.43 -4.60
C ASP A 30 3.30 10.07 -3.58
N THR A 31 2.02 10.09 -3.91
CA THR A 31 0.93 10.64 -3.10
C THR A 31 0.41 9.60 -2.10
N PHE A 32 0.66 8.31 -2.35
CA PHE A 32 0.19 7.21 -1.51
C PHE A 32 1.00 7.07 -0.21
N THR A 33 0.71 7.97 0.74
CA THR A 33 1.36 8.01 2.06
C THR A 33 0.52 7.26 3.10
N THR A 34 1.03 6.14 3.61
CA THR A 34 0.37 5.28 4.60
C THR A 34 1.37 4.84 5.66
N LEU A 35 0.92 4.18 6.75
CA LEU A 35 1.85 3.57 7.73
C LEU A 35 2.84 2.59 7.09
N TYR A 36 2.45 2.00 5.96
CA TYR A 36 3.21 0.98 5.28
C TYR A 36 4.23 1.57 4.31
N THR A 37 3.97 2.78 3.81
CA THR A 37 4.85 3.49 2.87
C THR A 37 5.65 4.61 3.52
N SER A 38 5.24 5.09 4.70
CA SER A 38 5.84 6.21 5.42
C SER A 38 6.26 5.85 6.85
N GLU A 39 7.54 6.10 7.13
CA GLU A 39 8.21 5.83 8.41
C GLU A 39 7.81 6.80 9.54
N LEU A 40 7.05 7.87 9.24
CA LEU A 40 6.68 8.90 10.21
C LEU A 40 5.58 8.46 11.17
N PHE A 41 4.89 7.35 10.90
CA PHE A 41 3.75 6.94 11.69
C PHE A 41 4.06 5.75 12.61
N LYS A 42 4.82 6.01 13.69
CA LYS A 42 5.20 4.97 14.67
C LYS A 42 4.15 4.67 15.76
N LYS A 43 2.98 5.31 15.79
CA LYS A 43 1.93 5.03 16.80
C LYS A 43 0.52 5.27 16.27
N GLY A 44 -0.17 4.18 15.90
CA GLY A 44 -1.60 4.15 15.61
C GLY A 44 -1.99 4.75 14.25
N LEU A 45 -2.96 4.12 13.56
CA LEU A 45 -3.50 4.64 12.32
C LEU A 45 -4.28 5.92 12.57
N VAL A 46 -3.67 7.04 12.24
CA VAL A 46 -4.39 8.24 11.89
C VAL A 46 -3.78 8.70 10.58
N LEU A 47 -4.40 8.36 9.45
CA LEU A 47 -4.15 9.08 8.20
C LEU A 47 -4.62 10.52 8.45
N ARG A 48 -3.72 11.38 8.94
CA ARG A 48 -3.97 12.82 9.14
C ARG A 48 -3.58 13.51 7.85
N TYR A 49 -4.57 14.08 7.17
CA TYR A 49 -4.31 14.92 6.02
C TYR A 49 -4.21 16.39 6.45
N PRO A 50 -3.32 17.18 5.82
CA PRO A 50 -3.08 18.59 6.19
C PRO A 50 -4.33 19.49 6.09
N HIS A 51 -5.41 19.03 5.44
CA HIS A 51 -6.57 19.86 5.12
C HIS A 51 -7.96 19.22 5.40
N ASP A 52 -8.07 18.05 6.06
CA ASP A 52 -9.40 17.43 6.25
C ASP A 52 -9.56 16.60 7.54
N VAL A 53 -10.81 16.59 8.06
CA VAL A 53 -11.25 16.03 9.37
C VAL A 53 -11.41 14.50 9.36
N ILE A 54 -11.21 13.82 8.21
CA ILE A 54 -11.41 12.37 8.13
C ILE A 54 -10.19 11.63 8.67
N VAL A 55 -10.37 11.03 9.85
CA VAL A 55 -9.47 10.03 10.41
C VAL A 55 -9.87 8.64 9.91
N LEU A 56 -9.18 8.13 8.88
CA LEU A 56 -9.30 6.73 8.48
C LEU A 56 -8.45 5.84 9.38
N LYS A 57 -9.10 4.85 9.99
CA LYS A 57 -8.47 3.75 10.72
C LYS A 57 -8.25 2.55 9.79
N GLN A 58 -7.34 1.63 10.15
CA GLN A 58 -7.01 0.46 9.31
C GLN A 58 -8.23 -0.34 8.90
N ASN A 59 -9.07 -0.62 9.89
CA ASN A 59 -10.24 -1.45 9.72
C ASN A 59 -11.26 -0.82 8.76
N HIS A 60 -11.29 0.52 8.65
CA HIS A 60 -12.18 1.21 7.70
C HIS A 60 -11.89 0.85 6.25
N VAL A 61 -10.71 0.31 5.92
CA VAL A 61 -10.38 -0.06 4.54
C VAL A 61 -11.28 -1.17 4.00
N VAL A 62 -11.80 -2.05 4.87
CA VAL A 62 -12.80 -3.06 4.47
C VAL A 62 -14.07 -2.36 3.97
N ALA A 63 -14.53 -1.33 4.66
CA ALA A 63 -15.68 -0.54 4.23
C ALA A 63 -15.40 0.22 2.93
N VAL A 64 -14.19 0.75 2.75
CA VAL A 64 -13.80 1.44 1.51
C VAL A 64 -13.88 0.50 0.31
N VAL A 65 -13.34 -0.71 0.40
CA VAL A 65 -13.37 -1.68 -0.71
C VAL A 65 -14.82 -2.01 -1.08
N GLU A 66 -15.66 -2.31 -0.09
CA GLU A 66 -17.08 -2.62 -0.33
C GLU A 66 -17.85 -1.42 -0.89
N LEU A 67 -17.58 -0.20 -0.41
CA LEU A 67 -18.15 1.03 -0.97
C LEU A 67 -17.69 1.26 -2.40
N ALA A 68 -16.41 1.08 -2.69
CA ALA A 68 -15.88 1.26 -4.03
C ALA A 68 -16.49 0.29 -5.05
N GLN A 69 -16.78 -0.94 -4.64
CA GLN A 69 -17.51 -1.89 -5.46
C GLN A 69 -18.99 -1.52 -5.62
N THR A 70 -19.65 -1.11 -4.54
CA THR A 70 -21.08 -0.78 -4.55
C THR A 70 -21.40 0.46 -5.39
N PHE A 71 -20.49 1.44 -5.41
CA PHE A 71 -20.70 2.75 -6.04
C PHE A 71 -19.84 2.97 -7.30
N ASP A 72 -19.31 1.89 -7.89
CA ASP A 72 -18.54 1.93 -9.14
C ASP A 72 -17.31 2.87 -9.08
N LEU A 73 -16.63 2.91 -7.93
CA LEU A 73 -15.41 3.70 -7.72
C LEU A 73 -14.17 2.81 -7.93
N HIS A 74 -14.14 2.14 -9.08
CA HIS A 74 -13.16 1.10 -9.38
C HIS A 74 -11.70 1.58 -9.31
N HIS A 75 -11.43 2.84 -9.64
CA HIS A 75 -10.10 3.46 -9.55
C HIS A 75 -9.49 3.44 -8.14
N LEU A 76 -10.29 3.28 -7.07
CA LEU A 76 -9.80 3.19 -5.70
C LEU A 76 -9.33 1.77 -5.32
N LEU A 77 -9.79 0.75 -6.05
CA LEU A 77 -9.66 -0.65 -5.67
C LEU A 77 -8.21 -1.14 -5.56
N PRO A 78 -7.28 -0.84 -6.48
CA PRO A 78 -5.92 -1.36 -6.38
C PRO A 78 -5.21 -0.95 -5.09
N SER A 79 -5.25 0.34 -4.73
CA SER A 79 -4.68 0.87 -3.49
C SER A 79 -5.46 0.44 -2.24
N ALA A 80 -6.80 0.36 -2.31
CA ALA A 80 -7.62 -0.07 -1.18
C ALA A 80 -7.42 -1.57 -0.86
N LEU A 81 -7.31 -2.42 -1.90
CA LEU A 81 -6.99 -3.84 -1.73
C LEU A 81 -5.54 -4.06 -1.28
N TYR A 82 -4.60 -3.23 -1.72
CA TYR A 82 -3.24 -3.22 -1.16
C TYR A 82 -3.27 -3.04 0.35
N MET A 83 -3.99 -2.04 0.84
CA MET A 83 -4.14 -1.79 2.28
C MET A 83 -4.88 -2.92 2.98
N CYS A 84 -5.90 -3.48 2.33
CA CYS A 84 -6.64 -4.63 2.85
C CYS A 84 -5.73 -5.86 3.02
N ALA A 85 -4.79 -6.09 2.09
CA ALA A 85 -3.81 -7.17 2.17
C ALA A 85 -2.88 -7.05 3.38
N GLN A 86 -2.71 -5.85 3.94
CA GLN A 86 -1.92 -5.62 5.16
C GLN A 86 -2.68 -5.90 6.47
N LEU A 87 -3.98 -6.20 6.41
CA LEU A 87 -4.78 -6.53 7.59
C LEU A 87 -4.49 -7.95 8.11
N SER A 88 -4.83 -8.20 9.38
CA SER A 88 -4.84 -9.56 9.93
C SER A 88 -5.86 -10.44 9.18
N ILE A 89 -5.62 -11.75 9.18
CA ILE A 89 -6.56 -12.72 8.58
C ILE A 89 -7.94 -12.62 9.22
N ASP A 90 -8.01 -12.43 10.53
CA ASP A 90 -9.25 -12.25 11.27
C ASP A 90 -10.05 -11.04 10.76
N MET A 91 -9.39 -9.88 10.59
CA MET A 91 -10.03 -8.67 10.07
C MET A 91 -10.48 -8.83 8.61
N LYS A 92 -9.75 -9.59 7.77
CA LYS A 92 -10.16 -9.87 6.39
C LYS A 92 -11.40 -10.76 6.33
N LEU A 93 -11.49 -11.75 7.21
CA LEU A 93 -12.58 -12.73 7.25
C LEU A 93 -13.84 -12.20 7.94
N ASN A 94 -13.66 -11.59 9.11
CA ASN A 94 -14.74 -11.19 10.00
C ASN A 94 -15.11 -9.71 9.86
N GLY A 95 -14.23 -8.92 9.25
CA GLY A 95 -14.47 -7.50 9.02
C GLY A 95 -14.44 -6.68 10.31
N TYR A 96 -15.17 -5.58 10.32
CA TYR A 96 -15.36 -4.77 11.52
C TYR A 96 -16.79 -4.23 11.64
N ARG A 97 -17.24 -4.03 12.88
CA ARG A 97 -18.50 -3.37 13.18
C ARG A 97 -18.28 -1.87 13.37
N ASP A 98 -19.02 -1.05 12.63
CA ASP A 98 -18.97 0.40 12.78
C ASP A 98 -19.82 0.90 13.95
N ARG A 99 -19.84 2.24 14.14
CA ARG A 99 -20.60 2.88 15.21
C ARG A 99 -22.12 2.77 15.04
N ASP A 100 -22.57 2.56 13.81
CA ASP A 100 -23.99 2.40 13.47
C ASP A 100 -24.43 0.93 13.59
N GLY A 101 -23.55 0.06 14.10
CA GLY A 101 -23.80 -1.37 14.26
C GLY A 101 -23.69 -2.18 12.96
N ARG A 102 -23.34 -1.55 11.84
CA ARG A 102 -23.17 -2.25 10.57
C ARG A 102 -21.87 -3.04 10.58
N ASN A 103 -21.96 -4.31 10.20
CA ASN A 103 -20.79 -5.14 9.98
C ASN A 103 -20.29 -4.96 8.55
N TRP A 104 -19.07 -4.47 8.39
CA TRP A 104 -18.38 -4.34 7.11
C TRP A 104 -17.47 -5.53 6.92
N VAL A 105 -17.81 -6.38 5.96
CA VAL A 105 -17.09 -7.61 5.63
C VAL A 105 -16.85 -7.63 4.13
N LEU A 106 -15.70 -8.17 3.71
CA LEU A 106 -15.43 -8.36 2.29
C LEU A 106 -16.39 -9.39 1.70
N SER A 107 -16.90 -9.13 0.51
CA SER A 107 -17.59 -10.15 -0.27
C SER A 107 -16.66 -11.34 -0.55
N LYS A 108 -17.22 -12.53 -0.81
CA LYS A 108 -16.41 -13.74 -1.07
C LYS A 108 -15.46 -13.56 -2.27
N SER A 109 -15.91 -12.90 -3.33
CA SER A 109 -15.09 -12.64 -4.52
C SER A 109 -13.98 -11.63 -4.20
N THR A 110 -14.28 -10.58 -3.45
CA THR A 110 -13.32 -9.57 -3.01
C THR A 110 -12.26 -10.15 -2.08
N LEU A 111 -12.66 -10.98 -1.12
CA LEU A 111 -11.76 -11.68 -0.22
C LEU A 111 -10.81 -12.60 -1.01
N LYS A 112 -11.33 -13.36 -1.97
CA LYS A 112 -10.49 -14.20 -2.85
C LYS A 112 -9.43 -13.37 -3.57
N ARG A 113 -9.83 -12.25 -4.19
CA ARG A 113 -8.91 -11.32 -4.87
C ARG A 113 -7.87 -10.75 -3.90
N CYS A 114 -8.28 -10.33 -2.72
CA CYS A 114 -7.40 -9.79 -1.69
C CYS A 114 -6.32 -10.81 -1.27
N LEU A 115 -6.71 -12.08 -1.03
CA LEU A 115 -5.77 -13.15 -0.67
C LEU A 115 -4.84 -13.54 -1.83
N ALA A 116 -5.36 -13.57 -3.06
CA ALA A 116 -4.54 -13.82 -4.26
C ALA A 116 -3.48 -12.73 -4.45
N GLY A 117 -3.88 -11.45 -4.35
CA GLY A 117 -2.98 -10.31 -4.40
C GLY A 117 -1.98 -10.30 -3.25
N GLU A 118 -2.41 -10.63 -2.03
CA GLU A 118 -1.49 -10.80 -0.89
C GLU A 118 -0.39 -11.82 -1.19
N ALA A 119 -0.73 -12.98 -1.74
CA ALA A 119 0.25 -13.99 -2.10
C ALA A 119 1.28 -13.45 -3.12
N LYS A 120 0.84 -12.66 -4.12
CA LYS A 120 1.74 -12.00 -5.07
C LYS A 120 2.61 -10.94 -4.41
N LEU A 121 2.06 -10.11 -3.53
CA LEU A 121 2.80 -9.11 -2.78
C LEU A 121 3.88 -9.73 -1.88
N ARG A 122 3.62 -10.90 -1.28
CA ARG A 122 4.64 -11.66 -0.54
C ARG A 122 5.79 -12.12 -1.42
N LEU A 123 5.53 -12.47 -2.68
CA LEU A 123 6.58 -12.82 -3.63
C LEU A 123 7.42 -11.61 -4.02
N GLU A 124 6.78 -10.46 -4.30
CA GLU A 124 7.51 -9.23 -4.62
C GLU A 124 8.33 -8.74 -3.42
N THR A 125 7.79 -8.81 -2.19
CA THR A 125 8.54 -8.50 -0.96
C THR A 125 9.80 -9.37 -0.84
N ARG A 126 9.72 -10.67 -1.18
CA ARG A 126 10.89 -11.56 -1.18
C ARG A 126 11.93 -11.18 -2.22
N GLU A 127 11.49 -10.79 -3.40
CA GLU A 127 12.41 -10.37 -4.46
C GLU A 127 13.08 -9.03 -4.15
N GLN A 128 12.35 -8.09 -3.56
CA GLN A 128 12.87 -6.81 -3.10
C GLN A 128 13.98 -6.98 -2.05
N GLU A 129 13.81 -7.91 -1.11
CA GLU A 129 14.74 -8.16 0.00
C GLU A 129 15.89 -9.10 -0.35
N LYS A 130 15.91 -9.64 -1.57
CA LYS A 130 16.88 -10.65 -2.02
C LYS A 130 18.33 -10.20 -1.84
N PHE A 131 18.64 -8.92 -2.08
CA PHE A 131 20.00 -8.40 -1.94
C PHE A 131 20.53 -8.50 -0.50
N VAL A 132 19.67 -8.31 0.50
CA VAL A 132 20.05 -8.49 1.92
C VAL A 132 20.30 -9.96 2.20
N MET A 133 19.43 -10.84 1.69
CA MET A 133 19.52 -12.28 1.90
C MET A 133 20.78 -12.89 1.28
N LEU A 134 21.13 -12.46 0.06
CA LEU A 134 22.38 -12.84 -0.59
C LEU A 134 23.58 -12.13 0.04
N GLY A 135 23.36 -10.94 0.63
CA GLY A 135 24.39 -10.08 1.21
C GLY A 135 25.45 -9.70 0.20
N GLU A 136 25.05 -9.44 -1.04
CA GLU A 136 25.91 -8.98 -2.12
C GLU A 136 25.97 -7.46 -2.09
N SER A 137 27.17 -6.89 -2.20
CA SER A 137 27.36 -5.44 -2.32
C SER A 137 27.07 -4.95 -3.76
N SER A 138 27.00 -3.63 -3.97
CA SER A 138 26.89 -3.10 -5.33
C SER A 138 28.17 -3.43 -6.12
N PRO A 139 28.09 -3.60 -7.46
CA PRO A 139 29.26 -3.89 -8.29
C PRO A 139 30.41 -2.88 -8.11
N ASP A 140 30.06 -1.60 -7.93
CA ASP A 140 31.01 -0.51 -7.79
C ASP A 140 31.40 -0.22 -6.33
N CYS A 141 31.15 -1.14 -5.39
CA CYS A 141 31.40 -0.89 -3.98
C CYS A 141 32.90 -0.84 -3.66
N PRO A 142 33.45 0.29 -3.15
CA PRO A 142 34.87 0.39 -2.82
C PRO A 142 35.26 -0.41 -1.55
N ARG A 143 34.27 -0.90 -0.80
CA ARG A 143 34.44 -1.61 0.49
C ARG A 143 33.46 -2.79 0.59
N SER A 144 33.49 -3.68 -0.41
CA SER A 144 32.56 -4.81 -0.55
C SER A 144 32.41 -5.60 0.75
N SER A 145 33.52 -6.09 1.31
CA SER A 145 33.53 -6.89 2.55
C SER A 145 32.87 -6.21 3.76
N SER A 146 32.98 -4.89 3.89
CA SER A 146 32.34 -4.13 4.97
C SER A 146 30.84 -4.03 4.77
N CYS A 147 30.39 -3.74 3.54
CA CYS A 147 28.97 -3.64 3.21
C CYS A 147 28.28 -5.00 3.29
N GLU A 148 28.91 -6.07 2.79
CA GLU A 148 28.39 -7.44 2.84
C GLU A 148 28.19 -7.91 4.28
N ARG A 149 29.14 -7.59 5.18
CA ARG A 149 29.01 -7.88 6.61
C ARG A 149 27.79 -7.16 7.24
N ARG A 150 27.55 -5.91 6.87
CA ARG A 150 26.40 -5.12 7.35
C ARG A 150 25.07 -5.64 6.80
N LEU A 151 25.03 -6.04 5.54
CA LEU A 151 23.88 -6.73 4.96
C LEU A 151 23.62 -8.04 5.71
N ALA A 152 24.67 -8.84 5.93
CA ALA A 152 24.58 -10.10 6.66
C ALA A 152 24.05 -9.92 8.10
N SER A 153 24.48 -8.89 8.83
CA SER A 153 23.95 -8.59 10.16
C SER A 153 22.47 -8.16 10.15
N THR A 154 21.99 -7.62 9.03
CA THR A 154 20.61 -7.12 8.87
C THR A 154 19.64 -8.24 8.45
N ARG A 155 20.14 -9.34 7.86
CA ARG A 155 19.34 -10.48 7.35
C ARG A 155 18.27 -10.97 8.30
N ARG A 156 18.62 -11.22 9.57
CA ARG A 156 17.67 -11.79 10.55
C ARG A 156 16.47 -10.87 10.77
N HIS A 157 16.71 -9.56 10.87
CA HIS A 157 15.64 -8.59 11.08
C HIS A 157 14.73 -8.49 9.86
N ARG A 158 15.31 -8.44 8.65
CA ARG A 158 14.54 -8.39 7.40
C ARG A 158 13.75 -9.68 7.14
N LEU A 159 14.35 -10.84 7.41
CA LEU A 159 13.67 -12.13 7.26
C LEU A 159 12.38 -12.19 8.10
N ARG A 160 12.44 -11.68 9.34
CA ARG A 160 11.28 -11.59 10.21
C ARG A 160 10.21 -10.64 9.63
N ALA A 161 10.61 -9.44 9.21
CA ALA A 161 9.69 -8.46 8.63
C ALA A 161 8.94 -9.00 7.39
N MET A 162 9.64 -9.75 6.53
CA MET A 162 9.08 -10.41 5.35
C MET A 162 8.04 -11.50 5.66
N GLN A 163 8.17 -12.17 6.79
CA GLN A 163 7.23 -13.20 7.22
C GLN A 163 5.95 -12.56 7.77
N GLU A 164 6.10 -11.50 8.55
CA GLU A 164 5.01 -10.82 9.23
C GLU A 164 4.10 -10.05 8.27
N THR A 165 4.66 -9.39 7.25
CA THR A 165 3.88 -8.48 6.39
C THR A 165 4.13 -8.65 4.89
N PRO A 166 3.08 -8.54 4.04
CA PRO A 166 3.21 -8.49 2.58
C PRO A 166 3.49 -7.05 2.08
N ASN A 167 4.34 -6.29 2.80
CA ASN A 167 4.54 -4.86 2.56
C ASN A 167 5.58 -4.57 1.46
N ALA A 168 5.24 -4.92 0.22
CA ALA A 168 6.10 -4.70 -0.95
C ALA A 168 6.27 -3.21 -1.32
N LEU A 169 5.49 -2.30 -0.73
CA LEU A 169 5.64 -0.85 -0.90
C LEU A 169 6.32 -0.19 0.31
N SER A 170 6.98 -0.96 1.19
CA SER A 170 7.73 -0.41 2.33
C SER A 170 8.72 0.68 1.93
N GLY A 171 8.89 1.72 2.75
CA GLY A 171 9.83 2.81 2.47
C GLY A 171 11.30 2.34 2.40
N SER A 172 12.18 3.11 1.77
CA SER A 172 13.60 2.75 1.59
C SER A 172 14.50 3.11 2.78
N LYS A 173 14.00 3.83 3.78
CA LYS A 173 14.81 4.39 4.88
C LYS A 173 15.60 3.33 5.66
N TRP A 174 15.03 2.14 5.84
CA TRP A 174 15.71 1.06 6.52
C TRP A 174 17.03 0.66 5.83
N ILE A 175 17.19 0.92 4.53
CA ILE A 175 18.42 0.69 3.76
C ILE A 175 19.50 1.68 4.19
N GLU A 176 19.13 2.94 4.38
CA GLU A 176 20.03 4.00 4.86
C GLU A 176 20.51 3.69 6.28
N ASP A 177 19.63 3.14 7.12
CA ASP A 177 19.91 2.76 8.52
C ASP A 177 20.89 1.58 8.65
N ILE A 178 21.18 0.83 7.58
CA ILE A 178 22.17 -0.27 7.58
C ILE A 178 23.60 0.28 7.77
N GLY A 179 23.84 1.54 7.38
CA GLY A 179 25.16 2.15 7.39
C GLY A 179 26.08 1.59 6.30
N LEU A 180 25.54 1.34 5.11
CA LEU A 180 26.32 0.97 3.92
C LEU A 180 27.20 2.15 3.45
N CYS A 181 28.17 1.87 2.58
CA CYS A 181 28.84 2.96 1.86
C CYS A 181 27.84 3.68 0.94
N GLU A 182 28.14 4.93 0.58
CA GLU A 182 27.27 5.78 -0.24
C GLU A 182 26.85 5.11 -1.56
N MET A 183 27.78 4.45 -2.27
CA MET A 183 27.50 3.77 -3.52
C MET A 183 26.51 2.61 -3.35
N CYS A 184 26.72 1.74 -2.35
CA CYS A 184 25.78 0.66 -2.04
C CYS A 184 24.42 1.22 -1.62
N CYS A 185 24.40 2.25 -0.78
CA CYS A 185 23.16 2.86 -0.29
C CYS A 185 22.34 3.40 -1.46
N THR A 186 22.92 4.26 -2.30
CA THR A 186 22.26 4.81 -3.49
C THR A 186 21.79 3.72 -4.43
N TYR A 187 22.62 2.72 -4.72
CA TYR A 187 22.27 1.60 -5.59
C TYR A 187 21.04 0.83 -5.08
N PHE A 188 21.03 0.44 -3.80
CA PHE A 188 19.92 -0.33 -3.24
C PHE A 188 18.66 0.51 -3.05
N VAL A 189 18.77 1.80 -2.69
CA VAL A 189 17.63 2.70 -2.63
C VAL A 189 16.99 2.85 -4.01
N GLN A 190 17.78 3.09 -5.06
CA GLN A 190 17.26 3.19 -6.43
C GLN A 190 16.58 1.88 -6.87
N LYS A 191 17.21 0.74 -6.62
CA LYS A 191 16.64 -0.57 -6.92
C LYS A 191 15.33 -0.82 -6.16
N HIS A 192 15.27 -0.40 -4.88
CA HIS A 192 14.09 -0.52 -4.02
C HIS A 192 12.93 0.34 -4.53
N VAL A 193 13.19 1.62 -4.83
CA VAL A 193 12.18 2.55 -5.39
C VAL A 193 11.69 2.05 -6.76
N GLY A 194 12.59 1.60 -7.63
CA GLY A 194 12.23 0.99 -8.91
C GLY A 194 11.34 -0.23 -8.74
N HIS A 195 11.60 -1.06 -7.72
CA HIS A 195 10.76 -2.20 -7.39
C HIS A 195 9.38 -1.77 -6.87
N GLN A 196 9.29 -0.77 -5.98
CA GLN A 196 8.00 -0.24 -5.51
C GLN A 196 7.14 0.28 -6.67
N LEU A 197 7.74 1.01 -7.62
CA LEU A 197 7.05 1.50 -8.81
C LEU A 197 6.54 0.34 -9.69
N LYS A 198 7.35 -0.72 -9.86
CA LYS A 198 6.93 -1.93 -10.57
C LYS A 198 5.74 -2.58 -9.86
N VAL A 199 5.81 -2.78 -8.55
CA VAL A 199 4.72 -3.38 -7.75
C VAL A 199 3.46 -2.53 -7.87
N TRP A 200 3.60 -1.21 -7.72
CA TRP A 200 2.50 -0.26 -7.84
C TRP A 200 1.78 -0.40 -9.18
N LYS A 201 2.50 -0.37 -10.29
CA LYS A 201 1.95 -0.54 -11.65
C LYS A 201 1.24 -1.87 -11.85
N ASN A 202 1.62 -2.91 -11.09
CA ASN A 202 1.03 -4.24 -11.21
C ASN A 202 -0.09 -4.53 -10.19
N LEU A 203 -0.47 -3.59 -9.31
CA LEU A 203 -1.47 -3.86 -8.27
C LEU A 203 -2.80 -4.36 -8.86
N ALA A 204 -3.33 -3.70 -9.90
CA ALA A 204 -4.59 -4.12 -10.53
C ALA A 204 -4.52 -5.56 -11.04
N LYS A 205 -3.38 -5.95 -11.64
CA LYS A 205 -3.10 -7.31 -12.09
C LYS A 205 -3.00 -8.29 -10.92
N TYR A 206 -2.29 -7.93 -9.84
CA TYR A 206 -2.14 -8.79 -8.67
C TYR A 206 -3.48 -9.08 -7.99
N PHE A 207 -4.40 -8.11 -7.99
CA PHE A 207 -5.74 -8.25 -7.41
C PHE A 207 -6.81 -8.73 -8.40
N GLU A 208 -6.42 -9.18 -9.60
CA GLU A 208 -7.34 -9.73 -10.60
C GLU A 208 -8.50 -8.78 -10.93
N LEU A 209 -8.22 -7.48 -11.07
CA LEU A 209 -9.21 -6.44 -11.32
C LEU A 209 -9.58 -6.27 -12.81
N GLY A 210 -9.26 -7.26 -13.66
CA GLY A 210 -9.53 -7.21 -15.11
C GLY A 210 -8.64 -6.22 -15.86
N ASP A 211 -9.13 -5.70 -16.98
CA ASP A 211 -8.41 -4.77 -17.87
C ASP A 211 -8.47 -3.30 -17.40
N MET A 212 -8.57 -3.09 -16.09
CA MET A 212 -8.53 -1.76 -15.50
C MET A 212 -7.22 -1.05 -15.84
N GLU A 213 -7.33 0.19 -16.30
CA GLU A 213 -6.18 1.08 -16.43
C GLU A 213 -5.66 1.47 -15.03
N TRP A 214 -4.42 1.08 -14.74
CA TRP A 214 -3.75 1.41 -13.49
C TRP A 214 -2.23 1.53 -13.68
N PRO A 215 -1.58 2.56 -13.10
CA PRO A 215 -2.17 3.71 -12.40
C PRO A 215 -2.94 4.60 -13.37
N VAL A 216 -4.04 5.21 -12.92
CA VAL A 216 -4.78 6.18 -13.71
C VAL A 216 -3.87 7.39 -13.96
N SER A 217 -3.52 7.60 -15.23
CA SER A 217 -2.81 8.81 -15.65
C SER A 217 -3.64 10.02 -15.23
N SER A 218 -3.01 11.01 -14.61
CA SER A 218 -3.70 12.20 -14.12
C SER A 218 -4.31 12.93 -15.32
N GLN A 219 -5.55 12.59 -15.70
CA GLN A 219 -6.31 13.38 -16.64
C GLN A 219 -6.72 14.66 -15.91
N ASP A 220 -6.02 15.73 -16.29
CA ASP A 220 -6.39 17.13 -16.22
C ASP A 220 -7.18 17.61 -14.99
N GLY A 221 -6.56 18.53 -14.25
CA GLY A 221 -7.29 19.58 -13.57
C GLY A 221 -8.10 20.38 -14.59
N GLY A 222 -9.28 19.88 -14.95
CA GLY A 222 -10.30 20.62 -15.69
C GLY A 222 -10.92 21.68 -14.77
N ALA A 223 -10.18 22.76 -14.56
CA ALA A 223 -10.75 24.05 -14.20
C ALA A 223 -10.89 24.86 -15.50
N ALA A 224 -12.09 24.84 -16.07
CA ALA A 224 -12.60 25.87 -16.97
C ALA A 224 -14.10 26.00 -16.71
#